data_AF-A0A089KIQ2-F1
#
_entry.id   AF-A0A089KIQ2-F1
#
_cell.length_a   1.000
_cell.length_b   1.000
_cell.length_c   1.000
_cell.angle_alpha   90.00
_cell.angle_beta   90.00
_cell.angle_gamma   90.00
#
_symmetry.space_group_name_H-M   'P 1'
#
loop_
_entity.id
_entity.type
_entity.pdbx_description
1 polymer ?
#
loop_
_entity_poly.entity_id
_entity_poly.type
_entity_poly.pdbx_seq_one_letter_code
_entity_poly.pdbx_strand_id
1 'polypeptide(L)'
;MKITVNKKSAAAAMLIALTMTGSACGSYQAEQKPKANSITPSGAFAGSYYEKSYVTDNQGKFWIPLKPAAASLGYRLKDDSTSGGYAKIGYTDVMYMLKPDSAQVFSLGEKVTLPDAPIRRNGQIYITPTALSKLLQTEVGWNPTTGEINIAPPTDKDKGVMNGTASGKGAPGTLRIQSASNVDTDELIAFAKKFLGVPYDFGAGSYEETKKFDCSSFTRHVFRKFGVDLPRLARDQDNIGRRVNRNDLKAGDLIFFTVPGRFESDAVPGHVGIYIGSGKFIHTWGEPGVQISELDSGYWNNVILHMQRVL
;
A
#
# COMPACT_ATOMS: atom_id res chain seq x y z
N MET A 1 -58.02 38.88 -41.53
CA MET A 1 -57.28 40.14 -41.31
C MET A 1 -56.57 40.05 -39.96
N LYS A 2 -55.38 40.63 -39.87
CA LYS A 2 -54.25 40.29 -38.98
C LYS A 2 -54.38 40.95 -37.57
N ILE A 3 -53.51 40.52 -36.64
CA ILE A 3 -52.95 41.22 -35.43
C ILE A 3 -53.43 40.63 -34.08
N THR A 4 -52.66 39.72 -33.46
CA THR A 4 -51.48 39.88 -32.54
C THR A 4 -51.87 40.07 -31.08
N VAL A 5 -51.43 39.11 -30.26
CA VAL A 5 -51.52 39.03 -28.78
C VAL A 5 -50.19 39.47 -28.17
N ASN A 6 -50.19 40.17 -27.02
CA ASN A 6 -49.06 40.07 -26.10
C ASN A 6 -49.43 40.23 -24.60
N LYS A 7 -48.56 39.64 -23.78
CA LYS A 7 -48.71 39.11 -22.42
C LYS A 7 -48.64 40.14 -21.27
N LYS A 8 -49.22 39.75 -20.12
CA LYS A 8 -49.10 40.35 -18.77
C LYS A 8 -48.01 39.62 -17.94
N SER A 9 -47.14 40.38 -17.24
CA SER A 9 -47.01 40.59 -15.78
C SER A 9 -46.57 39.34 -14.95
N ALA A 10 -45.85 39.39 -13.83
CA ALA A 10 -45.50 40.40 -12.82
C ALA A 10 -44.28 39.91 -11.99
N ALA A 11 -43.74 40.78 -11.11
CA ALA A 11 -42.63 40.49 -10.20
C ALA A 11 -42.98 40.80 -8.72
N ALA A 12 -42.38 40.00 -7.81
CA ALA A 12 -41.88 40.30 -6.44
C ALA A 12 -42.88 40.78 -5.35
N ALA A 13 -42.79 40.51 -4.02
CA ALA A 13 -41.85 39.83 -3.10
C ALA A 13 -42.53 39.60 -1.71
N MET A 14 -41.96 38.69 -0.87
CA MET A 14 -41.76 38.69 0.61
C MET A 14 -42.96 38.92 1.58
N LEU A 15 -43.12 38.36 2.80
CA LEU A 15 -42.28 37.66 3.80
C LEU A 15 -43.17 37.03 4.93
N ILE A 16 -42.62 36.07 5.71
CA ILE A 16 -42.88 35.71 7.15
C ILE A 16 -43.82 34.53 7.53
N ALA A 17 -43.12 33.42 7.86
CA ALA A 17 -43.17 32.52 9.03
C ALA A 17 -44.46 31.77 9.49
N LEU A 18 -44.33 30.44 9.57
CA LEU A 18 -44.89 29.60 10.64
C LEU A 18 -44.00 28.37 10.91
N THR A 19 -44.11 27.86 12.13
CA THR A 19 -43.14 27.09 12.91
C THR A 19 -43.30 25.56 12.89
N MET A 20 -42.22 24.88 13.30
CA MET A 20 -42.09 23.53 13.92
C MET A 20 -42.19 22.28 13.03
N THR A 21 -41.07 21.55 12.90
CA THR A 21 -40.79 20.25 13.58
C THR A 21 -39.52 19.61 13.01
N GLY A 22 -38.79 18.85 13.83
CA GLY A 22 -37.78 17.90 13.35
C GLY A 22 -36.47 17.94 14.13
N SER A 23 -36.34 17.04 15.10
CA SER A 23 -35.12 16.76 15.84
C SER A 23 -34.02 16.15 14.96
N ALA A 24 -32.79 16.30 15.46
CA ALA A 24 -31.56 15.56 15.13
C ALA A 24 -30.83 15.95 13.83
N CYS A 25 -29.79 16.78 13.98
CA CYS A 25 -28.69 16.81 13.02
C CYS A 25 -27.36 17.21 13.70
N GLY A 26 -26.36 16.35 13.53
CA GLY A 26 -24.94 16.67 13.34
C GLY A 26 -24.23 17.57 14.35
N SER A 27 -23.34 16.97 15.14
CA SER A 27 -22.06 17.61 15.48
C SER A 27 -20.90 16.66 15.18
N TYR A 28 -20.58 16.52 13.90
CA TYR A 28 -19.22 16.16 13.51
C TYR A 28 -18.35 17.40 13.74
N GLN A 29 -17.55 17.37 14.80
CA GLN A 29 -16.46 18.32 15.00
C GLN A 29 -15.53 18.25 13.79
N ALA A 30 -15.20 19.42 13.26
CA ALA A 30 -14.37 19.59 12.09
C ALA A 30 -13.00 18.92 12.28
N GLU A 31 -12.69 17.92 11.46
CA GLU A 31 -11.33 17.47 11.25
C GLU A 31 -10.49 18.67 10.80
N GLN A 32 -9.47 19.00 11.59
CA GLN A 32 -8.51 20.04 11.26
C GLN A 32 -7.86 19.70 9.91
N LYS A 33 -8.18 20.48 8.88
CA LYS A 33 -7.42 20.50 7.64
C LYS A 33 -5.94 20.77 7.99
N PRO A 34 -4.98 19.96 7.50
CA PRO A 34 -3.57 20.29 7.62
C PRO A 34 -3.34 21.66 6.98
N LYS A 35 -2.92 22.65 7.78
CA LYS A 35 -2.47 23.94 7.27
C LYS A 35 -1.10 23.74 6.61
N ALA A 36 -0.94 24.31 5.42
CA ALA A 36 0.37 24.44 4.79
C ALA A 36 1.26 25.32 5.66
N ASN A 37 2.27 24.73 6.29
CA ASN A 37 3.36 25.48 6.90
C ASN A 37 4.54 25.49 5.93
N SER A 38 5.02 26.68 5.58
CA SER A 38 6.34 26.88 5.01
C SER A 38 7.38 26.57 6.09
N ILE A 39 7.98 25.38 6.05
CA ILE A 39 9.07 25.00 6.95
C ILE A 39 10.39 25.15 6.19
N THR A 40 11.33 25.90 6.74
CA THR A 40 12.74 25.89 6.36
C THR A 40 13.37 24.64 6.99
N PRO A 41 13.82 23.63 6.21
CA PRO A 41 14.29 22.38 6.81
C PRO A 41 15.71 22.55 7.36
N SER A 42 15.84 22.45 8.68
CA SER A 42 17.08 22.15 9.38
C SER A 42 16.95 20.73 9.92
N GLY A 43 17.64 19.77 9.32
CA GLY A 43 17.76 18.41 9.86
C GLY A 43 17.59 17.32 8.80
N ALA A 44 18.41 16.29 8.89
CA ALA A 44 18.58 15.23 7.90
C ALA A 44 17.28 14.42 7.67
N PHE A 45 16.61 14.65 6.53
CA PHE A 45 15.54 13.82 6.02
C PHE A 45 16.10 12.78 5.04
N ALA A 46 15.68 11.53 5.17
CA ALA A 46 15.98 10.47 4.21
C ALA A 46 15.17 10.70 2.91
N GLY A 47 15.67 11.56 2.01
CA GLY A 47 15.13 11.69 0.65
C GLY A 47 14.79 13.09 0.17
N SER A 48 15.61 14.10 0.45
CA SER A 48 15.54 15.37 -0.29
C SER A 48 16.01 15.14 -1.74
N TYR A 49 15.19 15.47 -2.73
CA TYR A 49 15.62 15.46 -4.13
C TYR A 49 15.17 16.73 -4.86
N TYR A 50 15.93 17.11 -5.89
CA TYR A 50 15.65 18.31 -6.67
C TYR A 50 14.94 17.94 -7.97
N GLU A 51 13.78 18.56 -8.19
CA GLU A 51 12.97 18.38 -9.39
C GLU A 51 12.77 19.72 -10.10
N LYS A 52 13.35 19.84 -11.30
CA LYS A 52 13.26 21.07 -12.11
C LYS A 52 12.19 20.98 -13.20
N SER A 53 11.57 19.82 -13.38
CA SER A 53 10.63 19.52 -14.47
C SER A 53 9.17 19.64 -14.03
N TYR A 54 8.89 20.42 -12.98
CA TYR A 54 7.53 20.63 -12.48
C TYR A 54 6.71 21.48 -13.45
N VAL A 55 5.38 21.35 -13.37
CA VAL A 55 4.42 22.13 -14.15
C VAL A 55 3.50 22.87 -13.19
N THR A 56 3.20 24.13 -13.49
CA THR A 56 2.17 24.88 -12.77
C THR A 56 0.93 24.97 -13.66
N ASP A 57 -0.24 24.66 -13.12
CA ASP A 57 -1.50 24.80 -13.86
C ASP A 57 -2.10 26.21 -13.75
N ASN A 58 -3.20 26.44 -14.47
CA ASN A 58 -3.89 27.73 -14.52
C ASN A 58 -4.53 28.13 -13.18
N GLN A 59 -4.59 27.21 -12.20
CA GLN A 59 -5.08 27.46 -10.85
C GLN A 59 -3.93 27.68 -9.86
N GLY A 60 -2.68 27.71 -10.34
CA GLY A 60 -1.50 27.88 -9.52
C GLY A 60 -1.08 26.62 -8.75
N LYS A 61 -1.62 25.44 -9.08
CA LYS A 61 -1.18 24.19 -8.46
C LYS A 61 0.11 23.69 -9.12
N PHE A 62 1.01 23.20 -8.29
CA PHE A 62 2.26 22.59 -8.71
C PHE A 62 2.09 21.09 -8.93
N TRP A 63 2.62 20.62 -10.04
CA TRP A 63 2.56 19.25 -10.50
C TRP A 63 3.99 18.75 -10.68
N ILE A 64 4.36 17.70 -9.94
CA ILE A 64 5.69 17.10 -9.99
C ILE A 64 5.62 15.75 -10.71
N PRO A 65 6.65 15.39 -11.50
CA PRO A 65 6.71 14.08 -12.15
C PRO A 65 6.78 12.98 -11.09
N LEU A 66 5.87 12.01 -11.21
CA LEU A 66 5.64 10.97 -10.22
C LEU A 66 6.77 9.92 -10.19
N LYS A 67 7.39 9.63 -11.34
CA LYS A 67 8.45 8.62 -11.44
C LYS A 67 9.72 9.02 -10.66
N PRO A 68 10.28 10.22 -10.83
CA PRO A 68 11.35 10.73 -9.97
C PRO A 68 10.96 10.78 -8.49
N ALA A 69 9.73 11.21 -8.19
CA ALA A 69 9.23 11.25 -6.80
C ALA A 69 9.23 9.87 -6.15
N ALA A 70 8.70 8.87 -6.84
CA ALA A 70 8.76 7.48 -6.41
C ALA A 70 10.21 6.99 -6.25
N ALA A 71 11.07 7.28 -7.24
CA ALA A 71 12.47 6.85 -7.22
C ALA A 71 13.29 7.47 -6.07
N SER A 72 12.97 8.71 -5.64
CA SER A 72 13.63 9.37 -4.50
C SER A 72 13.39 8.65 -3.17
N LEU A 73 12.27 7.93 -3.07
CA LEU A 73 11.93 7.07 -1.96
C LEU A 73 12.49 5.65 -2.14
N GLY A 74 13.19 5.38 -3.24
CA GLY A 74 13.63 4.05 -3.66
C GLY A 74 12.55 3.20 -4.32
N TYR A 75 11.34 3.74 -4.54
CA TYR A 75 10.27 3.01 -5.22
C TYR A 75 10.50 2.94 -6.74
N ARG A 76 10.05 1.84 -7.34
CA ARG A 76 9.91 1.68 -8.78
C ARG A 76 8.50 2.09 -9.18
N LEU A 77 8.39 2.78 -10.31
CA LEU A 77 7.12 3.03 -10.97
C LEU A 77 7.06 2.23 -12.27
N LYS A 78 6.05 1.37 -12.40
CA LYS A 78 5.68 0.73 -13.66
C LYS A 78 4.39 1.35 -14.15
N ASP A 79 4.48 2.02 -15.30
CA ASP A 79 3.33 2.58 -15.99
C ASP A 79 2.77 1.54 -16.97
N ASP A 80 1.62 0.94 -16.65
CA ASP A 80 0.97 -0.05 -17.50
C ASP A 80 -0.21 0.59 -18.23
N SER A 81 0.08 1.15 -19.40
CA SER A 81 -0.91 1.73 -20.31
C SER A 81 -1.80 0.68 -20.99
N THR A 82 -1.46 -0.61 -20.90
CA THR A 82 -2.13 -1.72 -21.60
C THR A 82 -3.08 -2.52 -20.71
N SER A 83 -2.82 -2.61 -19.41
CA SER A 83 -3.65 -3.33 -18.42
C SER A 83 -4.50 -2.35 -17.60
N GLY A 84 -5.50 -1.74 -18.24
CA GLY A 84 -6.47 -0.86 -17.57
C GLY A 84 -5.98 0.58 -17.28
N GLY A 85 -4.72 0.88 -17.62
CA GLY A 85 -4.14 2.23 -17.60
C GLY A 85 -3.58 2.65 -16.24
N TYR A 86 -3.26 1.71 -15.35
CA TYR A 86 -2.74 1.99 -14.02
C TYR A 86 -1.22 2.14 -14.01
N ALA A 87 -0.74 3.13 -13.25
CA ALA A 87 0.62 3.15 -12.74
C ALA A 87 0.69 2.46 -11.38
N LYS A 88 1.65 1.54 -11.26
CA LYS A 88 1.95 0.75 -10.08
C LYS A 88 3.26 1.26 -9.46
N ILE A 89 3.27 1.53 -8.17
CA ILE A 89 4.43 2.06 -7.42
C ILE A 89 4.77 1.15 -6.25
N GLY A 90 6.05 0.83 -6.07
CA GLY A 90 6.56 0.16 -4.88
C GLY A 90 7.99 -0.35 -5.04
N TYR A 91 8.56 -0.95 -4.01
CA TYR A 91 9.93 -1.51 -4.05
C TYR A 91 9.95 -2.92 -4.64
N THR A 92 9.16 -3.78 -3.98
CA THR A 92 9.19 -5.24 -4.05
C THR A 92 7.79 -5.82 -4.25
N ASP A 93 6.78 -5.05 -3.90
CA ASP A 93 5.36 -5.29 -4.11
C ASP A 93 4.76 -3.94 -4.52
N VAL A 94 3.60 -3.96 -5.18
CA VAL A 94 2.88 -2.71 -5.46
C VAL A 94 2.24 -2.23 -4.17
N MET A 95 2.74 -1.12 -3.68
CA MET A 95 2.23 -0.44 -2.50
C MET A 95 1.16 0.59 -2.88
N TYR A 96 1.27 1.16 -4.07
CA TYR A 96 0.35 2.18 -4.55
C TYR A 96 -0.04 1.91 -6.00
N MET A 97 -1.33 2.00 -6.31
CA MET A 97 -1.85 1.96 -7.67
C MET A 97 -2.69 3.19 -7.94
N LEU A 98 -2.41 3.86 -9.04
CA LEU A 98 -3.20 5.00 -9.49
C LEU A 98 -3.44 4.93 -10.97
N LYS A 99 -4.57 5.47 -11.41
CA LYS A 99 -4.87 5.67 -12.82
C LYS A 99 -4.85 7.16 -13.08
N PRO A 100 -4.11 7.65 -14.09
CA PRO A 100 -4.22 9.04 -14.49
C PRO A 100 -5.68 9.40 -14.80
N ASP A 101 -6.06 10.62 -14.43
CA ASP A 101 -7.41 11.19 -14.52
C ASP A 101 -8.43 10.59 -13.53
N SER A 102 -8.00 9.73 -12.59
CA SER A 102 -8.81 9.24 -11.48
C SER A 102 -8.26 9.70 -10.13
N ALA A 103 -9.12 10.30 -9.30
CA ALA A 103 -8.79 10.61 -7.91
C ALA A 103 -8.88 9.37 -6.99
N GLN A 104 -9.58 8.31 -7.41
CA GLN A 104 -9.62 7.05 -6.66
C GLN A 104 -8.37 6.23 -6.96
N VAL A 105 -7.64 5.88 -5.90
CA VAL A 105 -6.37 5.15 -5.94
C VAL A 105 -6.38 4.03 -4.91
N PHE A 106 -5.44 3.11 -5.04
CA PHE A 106 -5.13 2.15 -3.98
C PHE A 106 -3.83 2.57 -3.31
N SER A 107 -3.84 2.64 -1.98
CA SER A 107 -2.68 2.95 -1.15
C SER A 107 -2.61 1.91 -0.03
N LEU A 108 -1.51 1.16 0.01
CA LEU A 108 -1.24 0.10 0.99
C LEU A 108 -2.37 -0.94 1.11
N GLY A 109 -3.02 -1.24 -0.02
CA GLY A 109 -4.14 -2.20 -0.08
C GLY A 109 -5.52 -1.59 0.15
N GLU A 110 -5.62 -0.32 0.54
CA GLU A 110 -6.89 0.37 0.79
C GLU A 110 -7.26 1.35 -0.33
N LYS A 111 -8.56 1.52 -0.58
CA LYS A 111 -9.05 2.56 -1.50
C LYS A 111 -8.95 3.92 -0.84
N VAL A 112 -8.23 4.84 -1.47
CA VAL A 112 -8.05 6.22 -1.01
C VAL A 112 -8.52 7.17 -2.11
N THR A 113 -9.14 8.28 -1.69
CA THR A 113 -9.49 9.38 -2.62
C THR A 113 -8.47 10.50 -2.47
N LEU A 114 -7.80 10.84 -3.57
CA LEU A 114 -6.85 11.94 -3.66
C LEU A 114 -7.59 13.29 -3.81
N PRO A 115 -7.01 14.39 -3.30
CA PRO A 115 -7.57 15.72 -3.49
C PRO A 115 -7.54 16.18 -4.96
N ASP A 116 -6.54 15.72 -5.71
CA ASP A 116 -6.38 15.98 -7.14
C ASP A 116 -6.08 14.66 -7.87
N ALA A 117 -6.72 14.43 -9.00
CA ALA A 117 -6.42 13.28 -9.85
C ALA A 117 -5.02 13.45 -10.49
N PRO A 118 -4.15 12.43 -10.47
CA PRO A 118 -2.88 12.47 -11.20
C PRO A 118 -3.13 12.67 -12.69
N ILE A 119 -2.29 13.44 -13.38
CA ILE A 119 -2.49 13.76 -14.81
C ILE A 119 -1.38 13.14 -15.65
N ARG A 120 -1.67 12.83 -16.91
CA ARG A 120 -0.65 12.45 -17.89
C ARG A 120 -0.34 13.60 -18.84
N ARG A 121 0.94 13.96 -18.97
CA ARG A 121 1.45 14.93 -19.95
C ARG A 121 2.74 14.41 -20.56
N ASN A 122 2.84 14.46 -21.89
CA ASN A 122 4.02 14.03 -22.66
C ASN A 122 4.53 12.63 -22.28
N GLY A 123 3.61 11.68 -22.05
CA GLY A 123 3.94 10.30 -21.67
C GLY A 123 4.39 10.12 -20.22
N GLN A 124 4.42 11.18 -19.41
CA GLN A 124 4.77 11.13 -17.99
C GLN A 124 3.56 11.42 -17.11
N ILE A 125 3.53 10.81 -15.93
CA ILE A 125 2.49 11.04 -14.93
C ILE A 125 2.99 12.11 -13.96
N TYR A 126 2.12 13.07 -13.69
CA TYR A 126 2.32 14.13 -12.73
C TYR A 126 1.30 14.04 -11.61
N ILE A 127 1.71 14.46 -10.42
CA ILE A 127 0.88 14.48 -9.21
C ILE A 127 1.15 15.77 -8.44
N THR A 128 0.16 16.28 -7.71
CA THR A 128 0.39 17.42 -6.79
C THR A 128 1.10 16.93 -5.51
N PRO A 129 1.94 17.74 -4.85
CA PRO A 129 2.54 17.36 -3.57
C PRO A 129 1.50 16.93 -2.52
N THR A 130 0.35 17.60 -2.47
CA THR A 130 -0.77 17.24 -1.58
C THR A 130 -1.37 15.87 -1.91
N ALA A 131 -1.57 15.57 -3.20
CA ALA A 131 -2.06 14.26 -3.62
C ALA A 131 -1.00 13.17 -3.38
N LEU A 132 0.28 13.46 -3.59
CA LEU A 132 1.37 12.53 -3.30
C LEU A 132 1.47 12.24 -1.80
N SER A 133 1.34 13.25 -0.94
CA SER A 133 1.30 13.09 0.51
C SER A 133 0.14 12.17 0.94
N LYS A 134 -1.05 12.37 0.36
CA LYS A 134 -2.21 11.51 0.63
C LYS A 134 -2.01 10.09 0.12
N LEU A 135 -1.40 9.92 -1.05
CA LEU A 135 -1.08 8.62 -1.65
C LEU A 135 -0.12 7.82 -0.77
N LEU A 136 0.98 8.45 -0.36
CA LEU A 136 2.05 7.84 0.43
C LEU A 136 1.74 7.78 1.93
N GLN A 137 0.67 8.45 2.36
CA GLN A 137 0.29 8.60 3.77
C GLN A 137 1.40 9.21 4.63
N THR A 138 2.19 10.11 4.05
CA THR A 138 3.31 10.80 4.70
C THR A 138 3.39 12.24 4.22
N GLU A 139 4.06 13.12 4.96
CA GLU A 139 4.22 14.52 4.57
C GLU A 139 5.16 14.66 3.37
N VAL A 140 4.74 15.47 2.40
CA VAL A 140 5.53 15.84 1.22
C VAL A 140 5.61 17.36 1.16
N GLY A 141 6.79 17.89 1.47
CA GLY A 141 7.14 19.30 1.30
C GLY A 141 7.67 19.58 -0.10
N TRP A 142 7.38 20.78 -0.59
CA TRP A 142 7.87 21.29 -1.87
C TRP A 142 8.31 22.74 -1.74
N ASN A 143 9.50 23.05 -2.25
CA ASN A 143 9.99 24.41 -2.40
C ASN A 143 10.00 24.81 -3.89
N PRO A 144 9.07 25.65 -4.36
CA PRO A 144 8.97 26.03 -5.77
C PRO A 144 10.13 26.90 -6.26
N THR A 145 10.82 27.60 -5.35
CA THR A 145 11.96 28.47 -5.70
C THR A 145 13.21 27.64 -5.98
N THR A 146 13.46 26.61 -5.18
CA THR A 146 14.66 25.76 -5.30
C THR A 146 14.41 24.48 -6.10
N GLY A 147 13.16 24.07 -6.27
CA GLY A 147 12.78 22.78 -6.84
C GLY A 147 12.98 21.62 -5.88
N GLU A 148 13.14 21.87 -4.59
CA GLU A 148 13.42 20.84 -3.59
C GLU A 148 12.13 20.14 -3.13
N ILE A 149 12.12 18.81 -3.18
CA ILE A 149 11.07 17.95 -2.64
C ILE A 149 11.61 17.24 -1.42
N ASN A 150 10.91 17.39 -0.30
CA ASN A 150 11.22 16.74 0.95
C ASN A 150 10.09 15.78 1.29
N ILE A 151 10.37 14.48 1.28
CA ILE A 151 9.37 13.47 1.63
C ILE A 151 9.76 12.88 2.96
N ALA A 152 8.88 13.02 3.96
CA ALA A 152 9.07 12.35 5.22
C ALA A 152 8.99 10.84 4.99
N PRO A 153 9.86 10.03 5.62
CA PRO A 153 9.77 8.58 5.52
C PRO A 153 8.34 8.12 5.86
N PRO A 154 7.77 7.15 5.12
CA PRO A 154 6.42 6.67 5.37
C PRO A 154 6.25 6.28 6.84
N THR A 155 5.35 6.94 7.55
CA THR A 155 5.05 6.61 8.94
C THR A 155 4.11 5.42 8.98
N ASP A 156 4.51 4.31 9.61
CA ASP A 156 3.58 3.26 9.99
C ASP A 156 2.52 3.88 10.90
N LYS A 157 1.27 3.92 10.44
CA LYS A 157 0.15 4.41 11.26
C LYS A 157 -0.13 3.55 12.51
N ASP A 158 0.58 2.44 12.67
CA ASP A 158 0.59 1.62 13.89
C ASP A 158 1.66 2.02 14.93
N LYS A 159 2.45 3.07 14.68
CA LYS A 159 3.35 3.64 15.70
C LYS A 159 2.75 4.90 16.34
N GLY A 160 1.55 4.74 16.89
CA GLY A 160 0.99 5.69 17.85
C GLY A 160 1.72 5.61 19.19
N VAL A 161 2.56 6.62 19.46
CA VAL A 161 2.92 7.16 20.78
C VAL A 161 3.60 6.20 21.78
N MET A 162 4.94 6.19 21.77
CA MET A 162 5.75 5.85 22.96
C MET A 162 6.64 7.05 23.28
N ASN A 163 6.03 8.12 23.79
CA ASN A 163 6.76 9.15 24.53
C ASN A 163 5.82 9.77 25.56
N GLY A 164 6.01 9.41 26.83
CA GLY A 164 5.25 9.98 27.95
C GLY A 164 5.09 9.03 29.13
N THR A 165 6.05 9.10 30.06
CA THR A 165 5.93 8.92 31.53
C THR A 165 5.02 7.81 32.09
N ALA A 166 5.67 6.92 32.84
CA ALA A 166 5.07 5.96 33.76
C ALA A 166 4.01 6.59 34.68
N SER A 167 2.83 5.97 34.73
CA SER A 167 2.12 5.47 35.92
C SER A 167 0.63 5.29 35.60
N GLY A 168 0.12 4.04 35.65
CA GLY A 168 -1.30 3.78 35.48
C GLY A 168 -1.61 2.37 35.01
N LYS A 169 -2.19 1.56 35.89
CA LYS A 169 -2.63 0.18 35.68
C LYS A 169 -3.53 0.04 34.44
N GLY A 170 -3.11 -0.79 33.50
CA GLY A 170 -3.92 -1.29 32.38
C GLY A 170 -3.02 -2.08 31.44
N ALA A 171 -3.01 -3.40 31.55
CA ALA A 171 -2.21 -4.27 30.69
C ALA A 171 -2.58 -4.06 29.20
N PRO A 172 -1.61 -3.99 28.27
CA PRO A 172 -1.91 -4.01 26.84
C PRO A 172 -2.52 -5.37 26.50
N GLY A 173 -3.67 -5.36 25.82
CA GLY A 173 -4.30 -6.57 25.32
C GLY A 173 -3.36 -7.28 24.37
N THR A 174 -2.74 -8.37 24.84
CA THR A 174 -2.21 -9.43 24.00
C THR A 174 -3.25 -9.74 22.93
N LEU A 175 -2.90 -9.53 21.66
CA LEU A 175 -3.60 -10.17 20.55
C LEU A 175 -3.59 -11.66 20.87
N ARG A 176 -4.75 -12.15 21.31
CA ARG A 176 -4.95 -13.57 21.56
C ARG A 176 -4.81 -14.23 20.20
N ILE A 177 -3.68 -14.89 19.98
CA ILE A 177 -3.64 -16.07 19.12
C ILE A 177 -4.70 -16.97 19.74
N GLN A 178 -5.91 -16.97 19.18
CA GLN A 178 -6.78 -18.13 19.33
C GLN A 178 -5.91 -19.27 18.84
N SER A 179 -5.47 -20.11 19.78
CA SER A 179 -4.73 -21.32 19.48
C SER A 179 -5.41 -21.95 18.28
N ALA A 180 -4.72 -21.93 17.14
CA ALA A 180 -5.26 -22.49 15.93
C ALA A 180 -5.53 -23.96 16.28
N SER A 181 -6.81 -24.32 16.32
CA SER A 181 -7.27 -25.70 16.34
C SER A 181 -6.46 -26.44 15.30
N ASN A 182 -5.61 -27.41 15.73
CA ASN A 182 -4.70 -28.23 14.91
C ASN A 182 -4.88 -28.00 13.41
N VAL A 183 -4.23 -26.96 12.86
CA VAL A 183 -4.25 -26.75 11.41
C VAL A 183 -3.56 -27.95 10.81
N ASP A 184 -4.29 -28.71 10.01
CA ASP A 184 -3.72 -29.82 9.27
C ASP A 184 -2.78 -29.25 8.21
N THR A 185 -1.48 -29.39 8.47
CA THR A 185 -0.43 -28.88 7.59
C THR A 185 -0.48 -29.57 6.22
N ASP A 186 -0.95 -30.81 6.15
CA ASP A 186 -1.06 -31.54 4.88
C ASP A 186 -2.21 -30.97 4.05
N GLU A 187 -3.34 -30.62 4.67
CA GLU A 187 -4.42 -29.90 3.99
C GLU A 187 -3.99 -28.51 3.51
N LEU A 188 -3.22 -27.78 4.33
CA LEU A 188 -2.66 -26.48 3.94
C LEU A 188 -1.78 -26.60 2.70
N ILE A 189 -0.89 -27.58 2.67
CA ILE A 189 0.01 -27.81 1.54
C ILE A 189 -0.76 -28.31 0.32
N ALA A 190 -1.75 -29.18 0.50
CA ALA A 190 -2.63 -29.63 -0.58
C ALA A 190 -3.41 -28.46 -1.18
N PHE A 191 -3.88 -27.53 -0.35
CA PHE A 191 -4.53 -26.31 -0.80
C PHE A 191 -3.57 -25.40 -1.57
N ALA A 192 -2.36 -25.16 -1.03
CA ALA A 192 -1.33 -24.36 -1.69
C ALA A 192 -0.97 -24.92 -3.09
N LYS A 193 -0.87 -26.25 -3.22
CA LYS A 193 -0.56 -26.93 -4.49
C LYS A 193 -1.64 -26.77 -5.56
N LYS A 194 -2.89 -26.45 -5.21
CA LYS A 194 -3.96 -26.17 -6.21
C LYS A 194 -3.66 -24.97 -7.08
N PHE A 195 -2.74 -24.11 -6.64
CA PHE A 195 -2.39 -22.88 -7.34
C PHE A 195 -1.12 -23.01 -8.18
N LEU A 196 -0.50 -24.19 -8.28
CA LEU A 196 0.69 -24.39 -9.14
C LEU A 196 0.43 -23.88 -10.56
N GLY A 197 1.36 -23.07 -11.07
CA GLY A 197 1.26 -22.41 -12.38
C GLY A 197 0.38 -21.16 -12.42
N VAL A 198 -0.25 -20.75 -11.32
CA VAL A 198 -0.91 -19.43 -11.26
C VAL A 198 0.15 -18.35 -11.48
N PRO A 199 -0.02 -17.44 -12.47
CA PRO A 199 1.02 -16.50 -12.84
C PRO A 199 1.42 -15.57 -11.70
N TYR A 200 2.71 -15.24 -11.67
CA TYR A 200 3.22 -14.18 -10.82
C TYR A 200 2.78 -12.81 -11.36
N ASP A 201 2.19 -11.96 -10.51
CA ASP A 201 2.09 -10.53 -10.76
C ASP A 201 2.56 -9.79 -9.52
N PHE A 202 3.57 -8.96 -9.72
CA PHE A 202 4.14 -8.13 -8.69
C PHE A 202 3.06 -7.22 -8.10
N GLY A 203 2.85 -7.31 -6.78
CA GLY A 203 1.78 -6.57 -6.10
C GLY A 203 0.37 -7.05 -6.42
N ALA A 204 0.19 -8.33 -6.75
CA ALA A 204 -1.13 -8.88 -6.98
C ALA A 204 -2.09 -8.50 -5.83
N GLY A 205 -3.30 -8.07 -6.19
CA GLY A 205 -4.40 -7.89 -5.26
C GLY A 205 -4.87 -9.24 -4.70
N SER A 206 -6.12 -9.34 -4.28
CA SER A 206 -6.66 -10.64 -3.92
C SER A 206 -6.64 -11.61 -5.11
N TYR A 207 -6.53 -12.91 -4.85
CA TYR A 207 -6.61 -13.92 -5.90
C TYR A 207 -7.97 -13.88 -6.60
N GLU A 208 -9.01 -13.58 -5.84
CA GLU A 208 -10.38 -13.45 -6.31
C GLU A 208 -10.49 -12.39 -7.42
N GLU A 209 -9.79 -11.25 -7.27
CA GLU A 209 -9.78 -10.13 -8.21
C GLU A 209 -8.82 -10.34 -9.38
N THR A 210 -7.62 -10.85 -9.12
CA THR A 210 -6.53 -10.80 -10.11
C THR A 210 -6.26 -12.12 -10.81
N LYS A 211 -6.65 -13.25 -10.20
CA LYS A 211 -6.26 -14.61 -10.61
C LYS A 211 -4.74 -14.78 -10.74
N LYS A 212 -3.98 -14.00 -9.98
CA LYS A 212 -2.51 -13.97 -9.96
C LYS A 212 -2.04 -13.83 -8.52
N PHE A 213 -0.74 -14.05 -8.29
CA PHE A 213 -0.13 -13.87 -6.97
C PHE A 213 1.22 -13.16 -7.05
N ASP A 214 1.58 -12.44 -5.99
CA ASP A 214 2.97 -12.30 -5.57
C ASP A 214 3.26 -13.16 -4.33
N CYS A 215 4.51 -13.16 -3.88
CA CYS A 215 4.97 -14.08 -2.84
C CYS A 215 4.14 -14.01 -1.55
N SER A 216 3.86 -12.79 -1.08
CA SER A 216 3.22 -12.53 0.20
C SER A 216 1.69 -12.56 0.12
N SER A 217 1.10 -12.18 -1.03
CA SER A 217 -0.34 -12.42 -1.28
C SER A 217 -0.67 -13.90 -1.40
N PHE A 218 0.23 -14.72 -1.95
CA PHE A 218 0.08 -16.18 -2.01
C PHE A 218 0.06 -16.80 -0.62
N THR A 219 1.08 -16.54 0.21
CA THR A 219 1.13 -17.06 1.59
C THR A 219 -0.10 -16.59 2.37
N ARG A 220 -0.44 -15.30 2.30
CA ARG A 220 -1.65 -14.77 2.94
C ARG A 220 -2.92 -15.48 2.50
N HIS A 221 -3.10 -15.72 1.20
CA HIS A 221 -4.28 -16.41 0.68
C HIS A 221 -4.37 -17.86 1.18
N VAL A 222 -3.24 -18.59 1.19
CA VAL A 222 -3.17 -19.95 1.71
C VAL A 222 -3.51 -19.97 3.20
N PHE A 223 -2.84 -19.19 4.03
CA PHE A 223 -3.01 -19.22 5.49
C PHE A 223 -4.38 -18.72 5.94
N ARG A 224 -4.95 -17.73 5.25
CA ARG A 224 -6.28 -17.20 5.55
C ARG A 224 -7.37 -18.27 5.43
N LYS A 225 -7.22 -19.23 4.51
CA LYS A 225 -8.14 -20.38 4.38
C LYS A 225 -8.17 -21.25 5.65
N PHE A 226 -7.09 -21.24 6.42
CA PHE A 226 -6.91 -22.01 7.67
C PHE A 226 -6.98 -21.12 8.92
N GLY A 227 -7.58 -19.93 8.80
CA GLY A 227 -7.85 -19.04 9.95
C GLY A 227 -6.64 -18.23 10.44
N VAL A 228 -5.54 -18.21 9.68
CA VAL A 228 -4.35 -17.41 10.02
C VAL A 228 -4.27 -16.19 9.11
N ASP A 229 -4.55 -15.01 9.66
CA ASP A 229 -4.48 -13.75 8.94
C ASP A 229 -3.05 -13.20 8.94
N LEU A 230 -2.35 -13.45 7.84
CA LEU A 230 -1.03 -12.88 7.60
C LEU A 230 -1.10 -11.43 7.06
N PRO A 231 -0.16 -10.56 7.45
CA PRO A 231 0.03 -9.25 6.83
C PRO A 231 0.26 -9.34 5.32
N ARG A 232 0.04 -8.22 4.62
CA ARG A 232 0.17 -8.17 3.16
C ARG A 232 1.61 -8.29 2.68
N LEU A 233 2.59 -7.78 3.43
CA LEU A 233 4.00 -7.70 2.99
C LEU A 233 4.84 -8.82 3.60
N ALA A 234 5.82 -9.34 2.85
CA ALA A 234 6.73 -10.38 3.34
C ALA A 234 7.48 -9.94 4.60
N ARG A 235 7.99 -8.70 4.65
CA ARG A 235 8.66 -8.12 5.82
C ARG A 235 7.76 -8.02 7.06
N ASP A 236 6.45 -7.89 6.87
CA ASP A 236 5.49 -7.77 7.97
C ASP A 236 5.07 -9.17 8.44
N GLN A 237 4.93 -10.12 7.50
CA GLN A 237 4.78 -11.55 7.81
C GLN A 237 5.97 -12.06 8.62
N ASP A 238 7.17 -11.51 8.39
CA ASP A 238 8.37 -11.78 9.17
C ASP A 238 8.33 -11.22 10.62
N ASN A 239 7.24 -10.61 11.05
CA ASN A 239 7.04 -10.25 12.46
C ASN A 239 5.97 -11.12 13.13
N ILE A 240 5.51 -12.19 12.46
CA ILE A 240 4.40 -13.02 12.93
C ILE A 240 4.90 -14.40 13.38
N GLY A 241 4.43 -14.84 14.54
CA GLY A 241 4.77 -16.15 15.08
C GLY A 241 6.15 -16.17 15.72
N ARG A 242 6.87 -17.30 15.59
CA ARG A 242 8.16 -17.51 16.27
C ARG A 242 9.26 -17.96 15.31
N ARG A 243 10.49 -17.57 15.61
CA ARG A 243 11.70 -18.03 14.90
C ARG A 243 11.83 -19.55 14.97
N VAL A 244 12.26 -20.15 13.86
CA VAL A 244 12.55 -21.58 13.75
C VAL A 244 13.96 -21.78 13.22
N ASN A 245 14.71 -22.71 13.82
CA ASN A 245 16.00 -23.12 13.29
C ASN A 245 15.80 -24.09 12.13
N ARG A 246 16.74 -24.12 11.18
CA ARG A 246 16.67 -24.99 10.00
C ARG A 246 16.45 -26.47 10.35
N ASN A 247 17.04 -26.96 11.43
CA ASN A 247 16.89 -28.35 11.88
C ASN A 247 15.51 -28.67 12.48
N ASP A 248 14.75 -27.64 12.86
CA ASP A 248 13.43 -27.77 13.49
C ASP A 248 12.29 -27.48 12.50
N LEU A 249 12.62 -27.33 11.21
CA LEU A 249 11.67 -27.02 10.14
C LEU A 249 10.56 -28.06 10.06
N LYS A 250 9.32 -27.59 10.03
CA LYS A 250 8.11 -28.39 9.82
C LYS A 250 7.34 -27.85 8.64
N ALA A 251 6.66 -28.76 7.94
CA ALA A 251 5.80 -28.40 6.84
C ALA A 251 4.76 -27.37 7.33
N GLY A 252 4.55 -26.29 6.55
CA GLY A 252 3.76 -25.13 6.96
C GLY A 252 4.56 -23.98 7.59
N ASP A 253 5.85 -24.13 7.89
CA ASP A 253 6.67 -22.98 8.29
C ASP A 253 6.88 -22.01 7.12
N LEU A 254 6.93 -20.71 7.39
CA LEU A 254 7.29 -19.69 6.42
C LEU A 254 8.81 -19.57 6.32
N ILE A 255 9.32 -19.48 5.09
CA ILE A 255 10.74 -19.23 4.81
C ILE A 255 10.87 -17.83 4.20
N PHE A 256 11.74 -17.02 4.79
CA PHE A 256 12.04 -15.67 4.34
C PHE A 256 13.40 -15.61 3.69
N PHE A 257 13.45 -14.91 2.56
CA PHE A 257 14.64 -14.76 1.74
C PHE A 257 14.94 -13.30 1.50
N THR A 258 16.22 -12.99 1.39
CA THR A 258 16.68 -11.73 0.84
C THR A 258 16.57 -11.79 -0.68
N VAL A 259 16.57 -10.62 -1.31
CA VAL A 259 16.74 -10.51 -2.75
C VAL A 259 17.89 -9.55 -2.98
N PRO A 260 19.10 -10.06 -3.28
CA PRO A 260 20.31 -9.24 -3.31
C PRO A 260 20.17 -8.01 -4.21
N GLY A 261 20.62 -6.87 -3.70
CA GLY A 261 20.56 -5.58 -4.43
C GLY A 261 19.15 -4.99 -4.54
N ARG A 262 18.16 -5.53 -3.82
CA ARG A 262 16.78 -4.99 -3.78
C ARG A 262 16.56 -3.99 -2.64
N PHE A 263 17.36 -4.04 -1.59
CA PHE A 263 17.30 -3.17 -0.41
C PHE A 263 18.69 -2.60 -0.10
N GLU A 264 18.75 -1.57 0.77
CA GLU A 264 20.02 -1.01 1.26
C GLU A 264 20.88 -2.04 2.00
N SER A 265 20.21 -3.04 2.59
CA SER A 265 20.83 -4.17 3.27
C SER A 265 20.18 -5.46 2.81
N ASP A 266 21.00 -6.48 2.55
CA ASP A 266 20.53 -7.82 2.25
C ASP A 266 19.91 -8.53 3.48
N ALA A 267 19.76 -7.86 4.62
CA ALA A 267 19.08 -8.41 5.82
C ALA A 267 17.55 -8.26 5.79
N VAL A 268 16.98 -7.58 4.78
CA VAL A 268 15.54 -7.31 4.71
C VAL A 268 14.80 -8.44 3.95
N PRO A 269 13.73 -9.02 4.51
CA PRO A 269 12.90 -10.00 3.81
C PRO A 269 12.28 -9.42 2.54
N GLY A 270 12.72 -9.92 1.38
CA GLY A 270 12.20 -9.55 0.07
C GLY A 270 11.30 -10.60 -0.57
N HIS A 271 11.38 -11.84 -0.09
CA HIS A 271 10.60 -12.94 -0.64
C HIS A 271 10.20 -13.91 0.48
N VAL A 272 9.05 -14.55 0.32
CA VAL A 272 8.50 -15.51 1.27
C VAL A 272 7.95 -16.73 0.55
N GLY A 273 8.09 -17.90 1.18
CA GLY A 273 7.48 -19.15 0.72
C GLY A 273 7.05 -20.04 1.90
N ILE A 274 6.35 -21.12 1.59
CA ILE A 274 5.85 -22.08 2.58
C ILE A 274 6.67 -23.36 2.47
N TYR A 275 7.33 -23.78 3.54
CA TYR A 275 8.05 -25.05 3.57
C TYR A 275 7.06 -26.21 3.45
N ILE A 276 7.35 -27.17 2.57
CA ILE A 276 6.44 -28.31 2.29
C ILE A 276 7.07 -29.65 2.66
N GLY A 277 8.19 -29.64 3.39
CA GLY A 277 8.95 -30.83 3.75
C GLY A 277 10.01 -31.22 2.73
N SER A 278 10.86 -32.18 3.12
CA SER A 278 11.89 -32.80 2.26
C SER A 278 12.81 -31.81 1.55
N GLY A 279 13.18 -30.70 2.21
CA GLY A 279 14.05 -29.69 1.63
C GLY A 279 13.40 -28.88 0.51
N LYS A 280 12.06 -28.85 0.43
CA LYS A 280 11.31 -28.12 -0.60
C LYS A 280 10.39 -27.08 -0.01
N PHE A 281 10.08 -26.06 -0.80
CA PHE A 281 9.11 -25.05 -0.45
C PHE A 281 8.28 -24.62 -1.66
N ILE A 282 7.04 -24.21 -1.42
CA ILE A 282 6.14 -23.66 -2.44
C ILE A 282 6.10 -22.13 -2.31
N HIS A 283 6.22 -21.44 -3.43
CA HIS A 283 6.23 -19.98 -3.51
C HIS A 283 5.76 -19.53 -4.89
N THR A 284 5.65 -18.21 -5.11
CA THR A 284 5.43 -17.67 -6.46
C THR A 284 6.55 -16.73 -6.87
N TRP A 285 7.09 -16.92 -8.07
CA TRP A 285 8.18 -16.10 -8.60
C TRP A 285 8.25 -16.23 -10.12
N GLY A 286 8.33 -15.09 -10.83
CA GLY A 286 8.55 -15.08 -12.28
C GLY A 286 7.61 -15.99 -13.06
N GLU A 287 8.08 -16.55 -14.17
CA GLU A 287 7.45 -17.70 -14.80
C GLU A 287 8.02 -18.99 -14.17
N PRO A 288 7.20 -20.02 -13.90
CA PRO A 288 5.79 -20.18 -14.26
C PRO A 288 4.79 -19.56 -13.25
N GLY A 289 5.26 -18.81 -12.26
CA GLY A 289 4.43 -18.25 -11.19
C GLY A 289 4.54 -19.08 -9.92
N VAL A 290 3.41 -19.58 -9.41
CA VAL A 290 3.41 -20.49 -8.26
C VAL A 290 4.14 -21.79 -8.65
N GLN A 291 5.18 -22.12 -7.90
CA GLN A 291 6.08 -23.23 -8.17
C GLN A 291 6.66 -23.81 -6.89
N ILE A 292 7.27 -25.00 -7.02
CA ILE A 292 8.00 -25.66 -5.94
C ILE A 292 9.48 -25.60 -6.28
N SER A 293 10.29 -25.19 -5.31
CA SER A 293 11.73 -25.06 -5.44
C SER A 293 12.44 -25.85 -4.34
N GLU A 294 13.68 -26.25 -4.63
CA GLU A 294 14.60 -26.80 -3.63
C GLU A 294 15.08 -25.68 -2.70
N LEU A 295 15.05 -25.95 -1.39
CA LEU A 295 15.55 -25.05 -0.35
C LEU A 295 17.05 -25.28 -0.10
N ASP A 296 17.49 -26.53 -0.20
CA ASP A 296 18.84 -26.95 0.22
C ASP A 296 19.87 -26.92 -0.91
N SER A 297 19.49 -26.44 -2.10
CA SER A 297 20.40 -26.32 -3.24
C SER A 297 20.07 -25.14 -4.13
N GLY A 298 21.04 -24.74 -4.96
CA GLY A 298 20.87 -23.69 -5.96
C GLY A 298 20.71 -22.28 -5.36
N TYR A 299 20.02 -21.42 -6.11
CA TYR A 299 19.88 -19.99 -5.79
C TYR A 299 19.26 -19.76 -4.40
N TRP A 300 18.16 -20.44 -4.10
CA TRP A 300 17.38 -20.18 -2.89
C TRP A 300 18.17 -20.42 -1.61
N ASN A 301 19.03 -21.44 -1.57
CA ASN A 301 19.88 -21.73 -0.42
C ASN A 301 20.81 -20.56 -0.05
N ASN A 302 21.27 -19.79 -1.05
CA ASN A 302 22.22 -18.69 -0.84
C ASN A 302 21.56 -17.39 -0.37
N VAL A 303 20.22 -17.32 -0.41
CA VAL A 303 19.47 -16.10 -0.08
C VAL A 303 18.47 -16.32 1.05
N ILE A 304 18.51 -17.47 1.74
CA ILE A 304 17.73 -17.68 2.96
C ILE A 304 18.19 -16.67 4.01
N LEU A 305 17.23 -15.95 4.58
CA LEU A 305 17.44 -15.21 5.81
C LEU A 305 17.12 -16.11 6.99
N HIS A 306 15.89 -16.62 7.03
CA HIS A 306 15.37 -17.34 8.19
C HIS A 306 13.96 -17.90 8.03
N MET A 307 13.47 -18.56 9.08
CA MET A 307 12.20 -19.27 9.11
C MET A 307 11.32 -18.85 10.29
N GLN A 308 10.00 -18.85 10.07
CA GLN A 308 9.01 -18.58 11.11
C GLN A 308 7.90 -19.61 11.13
N ARG A 309 7.46 -19.96 12.34
CA ARG A 309 6.29 -20.80 12.58
C ARG A 309 5.13 -19.94 13.07
N VAL A 310 4.05 -19.98 12.30
CA VAL A 310 2.80 -19.23 12.55
C VAL A 310 1.63 -20.13 12.92
N LEU A 311 1.82 -21.45 12.88
CA LEU A 311 0.87 -22.49 13.29
C LEU A 311 1.21 -23.03 14.69
#